data_AF-A0A428RKZ2-F1
#
_entry.id   AF-A0A428RKZ2-F1
#
_cell.length_a   1.000
_cell.length_b   1.000
_cell.length_c   1.000
_cell.angle_alpha   90.00
_cell.angle_beta   90.00
_cell.angle_gamma   90.00
#
_symmetry.space_group_name_H-M   'P 1'
#
loop_
_entity.id
_entity.type
_entity.pdbx_description
1 polymer ?
#
loop_
_entity_poly.entity_id
_entity_poly.type
_entity_poly.pdbx_seq_one_letter_code
_entity_poly.pdbx_strand_id
1 'polypeptide(L)'
;MAAMLRTRTILPTLIKGTRSFATVSSTSQLGVVQPSIREINNLSLDSRNLEKAVRHMHRDGLVVVEDVVPHEHLDLLNKKMVEDANTLLARGDKGPYNYNKGNIQQDAPPVAEYFFPSIFTNPIATQITTAMMGPRPKWTFCSANSAMATLPGGTPQRQPVHSDADFAHPDHPFALVVNVPLVTTTPENGSTEIWLGTHNNFGLDAQEGAHGERASGRIREDLLRRREKVSPPLQPVIKKGSIIIRDLRLWHAGMPNMTQETRVMLAMIHFAPWFRNRMRLEFGQDVKPILEKLENEGKLGLDVPVDWVSREAVLEGYLNRGFGNSYDFDQEP
;
A
#
# COMPACT_ATOMS: atom_id res chain seq x y z
N MET A 1 81.43 -8.29 -6.58
CA MET A 1 81.20 -9.63 -7.17
C MET A 1 79.74 -9.99 -6.97
N ALA A 2 79.04 -10.24 -8.07
CA ALA A 2 77.59 -10.43 -8.11
C ALA A 2 77.16 -11.72 -7.39
N ALA A 3 76.19 -11.61 -6.47
CA ALA A 3 75.53 -12.74 -5.84
C ALA A 3 74.32 -13.17 -6.69
N MET A 4 74.40 -14.36 -7.27
CA MET A 4 73.27 -15.05 -7.91
C MET A 4 72.22 -15.42 -6.86
N LEU A 5 71.04 -14.80 -6.92
CA LEU A 5 69.85 -15.28 -6.22
C LEU A 5 69.10 -16.28 -7.10
N ARG A 6 69.03 -17.53 -6.63
CA ARG A 6 68.16 -18.58 -7.18
C ARG A 6 66.70 -18.25 -6.86
N THR A 7 65.90 -18.03 -7.89
CA THR A 7 64.43 -17.97 -7.80
C THR A 7 63.86 -19.36 -7.51
N ARG A 8 63.29 -19.56 -6.32
CA ARG A 8 62.38 -20.68 -6.01
C ARG A 8 60.95 -20.24 -6.33
N THR A 9 60.37 -20.80 -7.38
CA THR A 9 58.95 -20.68 -7.68
C THR A 9 58.16 -21.54 -6.69
N ILE A 10 57.45 -20.90 -5.76
CA ILE A 10 56.47 -21.57 -4.90
C ILE A 10 55.11 -21.38 -5.60
N LEU A 11 54.55 -22.47 -6.14
CA LEU A 11 53.14 -22.51 -6.51
C LEU A 11 52.30 -22.70 -5.23
N PRO A 12 51.35 -21.82 -4.89
CA PRO A 12 50.27 -22.18 -3.99
C PRO A 12 49.13 -22.81 -4.80
N THR A 13 48.89 -24.10 -4.55
CA THR A 13 47.68 -24.82 -4.91
C THR A 13 46.49 -24.21 -4.15
N LEU A 14 45.81 -23.24 -4.77
CA LEU A 14 44.50 -22.79 -4.30
C LEU A 14 43.43 -23.79 -4.77
N ILE A 15 43.06 -24.70 -3.87
CA ILE A 15 41.84 -25.49 -3.99
C ILE A 15 40.66 -24.51 -3.87
N LYS A 16 40.08 -24.12 -5.01
CA LYS A 16 38.80 -23.40 -5.05
C LYS A 16 37.69 -24.36 -4.62
N GLY A 17 37.41 -24.40 -3.32
CA GLY A 17 36.15 -24.91 -2.82
C GLY A 17 35.03 -23.95 -3.23
N THR A 18 34.38 -24.20 -4.36
CA THR A 18 33.11 -23.56 -4.71
C THR A 18 32.07 -23.97 -3.67
N ARG A 19 31.88 -23.14 -2.65
CA ARG A 19 30.66 -23.18 -1.84
C ARG A 19 29.52 -22.67 -2.72
N SER A 20 28.84 -23.62 -3.36
CA SER A 20 27.54 -23.38 -3.96
C SER A 20 26.60 -23.00 -2.83
N PHE A 21 26.28 -21.70 -2.69
CA PHE A 21 25.12 -21.31 -1.91
C PHE A 21 23.93 -21.96 -2.60
N ALA A 22 23.27 -22.88 -1.90
CA ALA A 22 22.03 -23.47 -2.38
C ALA A 22 21.07 -22.31 -2.68
N THR A 23 20.77 -22.08 -3.95
CA THR A 23 19.60 -21.30 -4.34
C THR A 23 18.39 -22.10 -3.90
N VAL A 24 17.96 -21.86 -2.67
CA VAL A 24 16.62 -22.24 -2.25
C VAL A 24 15.70 -21.48 -3.19
N SER A 25 15.12 -22.19 -4.16
CA SER A 25 13.97 -21.72 -4.91
C SER A 25 12.82 -21.55 -3.91
N SER A 26 12.87 -20.50 -3.10
CA SER A 26 11.76 -20.16 -2.22
C SER A 26 10.66 -19.64 -3.12
N THR A 27 9.55 -20.34 -3.18
CA THR A 27 8.29 -19.72 -3.58
C THR A 27 8.16 -18.43 -2.76
N SER A 28 8.00 -17.29 -3.43
CA SER A 28 7.84 -16.01 -2.75
C SER A 28 6.66 -16.11 -1.80
N GLN A 29 6.93 -16.04 -0.49
CA GLN A 29 5.89 -16.02 0.53
C GLN A 29 5.66 -14.58 0.98
N LEU A 30 4.42 -14.28 1.33
CA LEU A 30 4.03 -13.00 1.90
C LEU A 30 4.85 -12.71 3.16
N GLY A 31 5.50 -11.55 3.20
CA GLY A 31 6.18 -11.07 4.40
C GLY A 31 5.17 -10.66 5.46
N VAL A 32 5.18 -11.34 6.62
CA VAL A 32 4.28 -11.04 7.75
C VAL A 32 5.10 -10.73 9.00
N VAL A 33 4.83 -9.60 9.65
CA VAL A 33 5.33 -9.21 10.96
C VAL A 33 4.19 -9.37 11.97
N GLN A 34 4.47 -10.06 13.06
CA GLN A 34 3.55 -10.24 14.18
C GLN A 34 4.18 -9.54 15.40
N PRO A 35 3.77 -8.30 15.69
CA PRO A 35 4.28 -7.58 16.85
C PRO A 35 3.90 -8.31 18.14
N SER A 36 4.79 -8.27 19.12
CA SER A 36 4.49 -8.71 20.47
C SER A 36 3.46 -7.78 21.14
N ILE A 37 2.80 -8.27 22.19
CA ILE A 37 1.89 -7.47 23.02
C ILE A 37 2.58 -6.18 23.52
N ARG A 38 3.88 -6.25 23.82
CA ARG A 38 4.66 -5.09 24.25
C ARG A 38 4.81 -4.05 23.13
N GLU A 39 5.11 -4.47 21.91
CA GLU A 39 5.22 -3.57 20.76
C GLU A 39 3.86 -2.93 20.42
N ILE A 40 2.77 -3.69 20.51
CA ILE A 40 1.40 -3.17 20.35
C ILE A 40 1.11 -2.11 21.42
N ASN A 41 1.33 -2.41 22.70
CA ASN A 41 1.08 -1.47 23.80
C ASN A 41 1.96 -0.22 23.73
N ASN A 42 3.19 -0.37 23.23
CA ASN A 42 4.13 0.74 23.05
C ASN A 42 3.91 1.50 21.73
N LEU A 43 3.04 1.01 20.85
CA LEU A 43 2.81 1.53 19.50
C LEU A 43 4.12 1.66 18.69
N SER A 44 5.04 0.72 18.87
CA SER A 44 6.36 0.74 18.22
C SER A 44 6.91 -0.66 18.11
N LEU A 45 7.40 -1.01 16.92
CA LEU A 45 8.15 -2.25 16.70
C LEU A 45 9.54 -2.16 17.36
N ASP A 46 10.03 -3.31 17.80
CA ASP A 46 11.42 -3.48 18.18
C ASP A 46 12.32 -3.60 16.95
N SER A 47 13.64 -3.59 17.18
CA SER A 47 14.62 -3.65 16.10
C SER A 47 14.49 -4.87 15.19
N ARG A 48 14.07 -6.03 15.71
CA ARG A 48 13.98 -7.28 14.94
C ARG A 48 12.76 -7.27 14.03
N ASN A 49 11.62 -6.85 14.55
CA ASN A 49 10.40 -6.74 13.75
C ASN A 49 10.49 -5.58 12.74
N LEU A 50 11.13 -4.47 13.11
CA LEU A 50 11.41 -3.39 12.17
C LEU A 50 12.37 -3.84 11.05
N GLU A 51 13.47 -4.52 11.38
CA GLU A 51 14.38 -5.10 10.38
C GLU A 51 13.63 -6.05 9.44
N LYS A 52 12.80 -6.94 9.98
CA LYS A 52 11.98 -7.86 9.21
C LYS A 52 11.06 -7.10 8.24
N ALA A 53 10.39 -6.04 8.72
CA ALA A 53 9.52 -5.21 7.89
C ALA A 53 10.28 -4.55 6.74
N VAL A 54 11.40 -3.88 7.06
CA VAL A 54 12.27 -3.20 6.07
C VAL A 54 12.80 -4.18 5.03
N ARG A 55 13.25 -5.37 5.45
CA ARG A 55 13.74 -6.40 4.53
C ARG A 55 12.67 -6.87 3.55
N HIS A 56 11.43 -7.06 4.01
CA HIS A 56 10.31 -7.44 3.15
C HIS A 56 9.92 -6.31 2.19
N MET A 57 9.94 -5.05 2.65
CA MET A 57 9.73 -3.91 1.76
C MET A 57 10.77 -3.84 0.64
N HIS A 58 12.06 -4.01 0.94
CA HIS A 58 13.09 -4.01 -0.12
C HIS A 58 12.99 -5.21 -1.06
N ARG A 59 12.79 -6.41 -0.53
CA ARG A 59 12.81 -7.65 -1.32
C ARG A 59 11.51 -7.84 -2.11
N ASP A 60 10.38 -7.68 -1.44
CA ASP A 60 9.06 -8.08 -1.93
C ASP A 60 8.18 -6.88 -2.31
N GLY A 61 8.57 -5.66 -1.90
CA GLY A 61 7.79 -4.45 -2.15
C GLY A 61 6.54 -4.36 -1.28
N LEU A 62 6.40 -5.26 -0.30
CA LEU A 62 5.22 -5.35 0.56
C LEU A 62 5.54 -6.07 1.87
N VAL A 63 4.95 -5.58 2.95
CA VAL A 63 4.87 -6.29 4.23
C VAL A 63 3.48 -6.15 4.85
N VAL A 64 3.03 -7.21 5.52
CA VAL A 64 1.83 -7.19 6.37
C VAL A 64 2.25 -7.15 7.83
N VAL A 65 1.63 -6.28 8.62
CA VAL A 65 1.80 -6.22 10.07
C VAL A 65 0.46 -6.57 10.71
N GLU A 66 0.38 -7.71 11.38
CA GLU A 66 -0.87 -8.22 11.96
C GLU A 66 -1.22 -7.53 13.30
N ASP A 67 -2.51 -7.40 13.59
CA ASP A 67 -3.07 -7.05 14.89
C ASP A 67 -2.57 -5.70 15.49
N VAL A 68 -2.34 -4.70 14.63
CA VAL A 68 -1.88 -3.35 15.04
C VAL A 68 -2.97 -2.27 15.04
N VAL A 69 -4.20 -2.64 14.64
CA VAL A 69 -5.37 -1.75 14.68
C VAL A 69 -6.46 -2.36 15.55
N PRO A 70 -6.97 -1.63 16.56
CA PRO A 70 -8.10 -2.09 17.37
C PRO A 70 -9.33 -2.39 16.51
N HIS A 71 -9.93 -3.56 16.74
CA HIS A 71 -11.10 -4.02 15.98
C HIS A 71 -12.31 -3.10 16.12
N GLU A 72 -12.51 -2.49 17.30
CA GLU A 72 -13.58 -1.52 17.56
C GLU A 72 -13.56 -0.35 16.58
N HIS A 73 -12.39 0.26 16.37
CA HIS A 73 -12.25 1.38 15.45
C HIS A 73 -12.54 0.96 14.00
N LEU A 74 -12.11 -0.25 13.61
CA LEU A 74 -12.41 -0.82 12.31
C LEU A 74 -13.91 -1.06 12.14
N ASP A 75 -14.59 -1.60 13.14
CA ASP A 75 -16.03 -1.90 13.07
C ASP A 75 -16.88 -0.63 12.96
N LEU A 76 -16.56 0.40 13.75
CA LEU A 76 -17.23 1.70 13.69
C LEU A 76 -17.08 2.36 12.32
N LEU A 77 -15.86 2.38 11.78
CA LEU A 77 -15.60 2.95 10.47
C LEU A 77 -16.21 2.10 9.33
N ASN A 78 -16.12 0.78 9.43
CA ASN A 78 -16.64 -0.14 8.40
C ASN A 78 -18.14 0.04 8.22
N LYS A 79 -18.90 0.17 9.33
CA LYS A 79 -20.34 0.39 9.27
C LYS A 79 -20.67 1.59 8.39
N LYS A 80 -20.08 2.75 8.66
CA LYS A 80 -20.34 3.97 7.90
C LYS A 80 -19.86 3.85 6.45
N MET A 81 -18.67 3.28 6.22
CA MET A 81 -18.14 3.15 4.86
C MET A 81 -18.89 2.12 4.00
N VAL A 82 -19.55 1.12 4.60
CA VAL A 82 -20.45 0.21 3.86
C VAL A 82 -21.74 0.92 3.46
N GLU A 83 -22.31 1.74 4.36
CA GLU A 83 -23.48 2.59 4.05
C GLU A 83 -23.16 3.57 2.89
N ASP A 84 -21.98 4.18 2.91
CA ASP A 84 -21.50 5.07 1.85
C ASP A 84 -21.27 4.32 0.53
N ALA A 85 -20.66 3.13 0.57
CA ALA A 85 -20.44 2.31 -0.62
C ALA A 85 -21.76 1.92 -1.30
N ASN A 86 -22.79 1.58 -0.51
CA ASN A 86 -24.12 1.29 -1.02
C ASN A 86 -24.79 2.53 -1.63
N THR A 87 -24.63 3.70 -1.00
CA THR A 87 -25.08 4.98 -1.55
C THR A 87 -24.43 5.27 -2.90
N LEU A 88 -23.12 5.05 -3.02
CA LEU A 88 -22.37 5.24 -4.26
C LEU A 88 -22.74 4.21 -5.33
N LEU A 89 -22.96 2.95 -4.95
CA LEU A 89 -23.40 1.88 -5.85
C LEU A 89 -24.76 2.21 -6.48
N ALA A 90 -25.69 2.77 -5.69
CA ALA A 90 -27.02 3.16 -6.14
C ALA A 90 -27.00 4.26 -7.22
N ARG A 91 -25.86 4.96 -7.42
CA ARG A 91 -25.69 5.96 -8.50
C ARG A 91 -25.55 5.33 -9.90
N GLY A 92 -25.47 4.01 -10.00
CA GLY A 92 -25.33 3.31 -11.28
C GLY A 92 -24.10 3.78 -12.05
N ASP A 93 -24.20 4.00 -13.36
CA ASP A 93 -23.06 4.38 -14.23
C ASP A 93 -22.31 5.65 -13.82
N LYS A 94 -22.90 6.50 -12.97
CA LYS A 94 -22.28 7.70 -12.41
C LYS A 94 -21.48 7.44 -11.13
N GLY A 95 -21.40 6.19 -10.69
CA GLY A 95 -20.63 5.78 -9.52
C GLY A 95 -19.11 5.87 -9.75
N PRO A 96 -18.33 6.09 -8.68
CA PRO A 96 -16.87 6.21 -8.75
C PRO A 96 -16.21 4.82 -8.85
N TYR A 97 -16.13 4.26 -10.06
CA TYR A 97 -15.69 2.87 -10.25
C TYR A 97 -14.25 2.73 -10.73
N ASN A 98 -13.44 1.93 -10.03
CA ASN A 98 -12.09 1.57 -10.44
C ASN A 98 -12.09 0.36 -11.37
N TYR A 99 -11.85 0.62 -12.66
CA TYR A 99 -11.92 -0.31 -13.80
C TYR A 99 -13.29 -1.00 -14.05
N ASN A 100 -14.01 -1.43 -13.01
CA ASN A 100 -15.29 -2.12 -13.11
C ASN A 100 -16.28 -1.74 -12.00
N LYS A 101 -17.57 -2.06 -12.21
CA LYS A 101 -18.67 -1.71 -11.28
C LYS A 101 -18.61 -2.43 -9.93
N GLY A 102 -17.85 -3.53 -9.84
CA GLY A 102 -17.65 -4.29 -8.61
C GLY A 102 -16.63 -3.65 -7.66
N ASN A 103 -15.93 -2.59 -8.07
CA ASN A 103 -14.93 -1.90 -7.27
C ASN A 103 -15.22 -0.39 -7.21
N ILE A 104 -15.73 0.07 -6.07
CA ILE A 104 -16.05 1.47 -5.81
C ILE A 104 -14.88 2.14 -5.11
N GLN A 105 -14.38 3.24 -5.67
CA GLN A 105 -13.54 4.17 -4.94
C GLN A 105 -14.40 5.06 -4.05
N GLN A 106 -14.05 5.18 -2.78
CA GLN A 106 -14.74 6.08 -1.88
C GLN A 106 -13.78 6.64 -0.85
N ASP A 107 -14.00 7.87 -0.42
CA ASP A 107 -13.23 8.46 0.68
C ASP A 107 -13.83 8.05 2.02
N ALA A 108 -12.99 7.91 3.04
CA ALA A 108 -13.47 7.81 4.42
C ALA A 108 -14.12 9.15 4.84
N PRO A 109 -15.14 9.14 5.73
CA PRO A 109 -15.74 10.38 6.22
C PRO A 109 -14.66 11.27 6.87
N PRO A 110 -14.40 12.46 6.31
CA PRO A 110 -13.22 13.26 6.66
C PRO A 110 -13.45 14.13 7.90
N VAL A 111 -14.05 13.57 8.95
CA VAL A 111 -14.48 14.29 10.17
C VAL A 111 -14.08 13.55 11.43
N ALA A 112 -13.99 14.27 12.56
CA ALA A 112 -13.44 13.77 13.81
C ALA A 112 -14.10 12.49 14.33
N GLU A 113 -15.42 12.37 14.18
CA GLU A 113 -16.22 11.22 14.59
C GLU A 113 -15.74 9.89 14.00
N TYR A 114 -15.20 9.91 12.78
CA TYR A 114 -14.72 8.73 12.06
C TYR A 114 -13.18 8.70 11.93
N PHE A 115 -12.49 9.67 12.52
CA PHE A 115 -11.03 9.79 12.43
C PHE A 115 -10.35 9.11 13.63
N PHE A 116 -9.98 7.85 13.45
CA PHE A 116 -9.25 7.08 14.46
C PHE A 116 -7.72 7.12 14.20
N PRO A 117 -6.90 7.70 15.09
CA PRO A 117 -5.44 7.75 14.90
C PRO A 117 -4.79 6.37 14.71
N SER A 118 -5.33 5.32 15.33
CA SER A 118 -4.85 3.94 15.14
C SER A 118 -5.01 3.42 13.71
N ILE A 119 -5.86 4.05 12.90
CA ILE A 119 -6.08 3.76 11.48
C ILE A 119 -5.27 4.74 10.64
N PHE A 120 -5.57 6.03 10.78
CA PHE A 120 -5.12 7.06 9.83
C PHE A 120 -3.69 7.55 10.06
N THR A 121 -3.19 7.46 11.30
CA THR A 121 -1.84 7.94 11.69
C THR A 121 -1.14 6.86 12.53
N ASN A 122 -1.32 5.59 12.18
CA ASN A 122 -0.83 4.46 12.95
C ASN A 122 0.71 4.53 13.15
N PRO A 123 1.21 4.64 14.41
CA PRO A 123 2.64 4.86 14.65
C PRO A 123 3.55 3.74 14.15
N ILE A 124 3.08 2.48 14.14
CA ILE A 124 3.85 1.34 13.60
C ILE A 124 3.99 1.45 12.08
N ALA A 125 2.91 1.83 11.38
CA ALA A 125 2.98 2.09 9.94
C ALA A 125 3.89 3.29 9.63
N THR A 126 3.77 4.37 10.40
CA THR A 126 4.64 5.55 10.30
C THR A 126 6.11 5.20 10.57
N GLN A 127 6.41 4.33 11.54
CA GLN A 127 7.76 3.85 11.82
C GLN A 127 8.37 3.12 10.62
N ILE A 128 7.62 2.22 9.99
CA ILE A 128 8.09 1.46 8.83
C ILE A 128 8.28 2.39 7.62
N THR A 129 7.31 3.25 7.33
CA THR A 129 7.42 4.19 6.20
C THR A 129 8.56 5.20 6.40
N THR A 130 8.79 5.65 7.63
CA THR A 130 9.96 6.47 8.00
C THR A 130 11.28 5.73 7.79
N ALA A 131 11.37 4.47 8.20
CA ALA A 131 12.58 3.66 8.01
C ALA A 131 12.91 3.44 6.53
N MET A 132 11.90 3.43 5.65
CA MET A 132 12.08 3.24 4.21
C MET A 132 12.39 4.53 3.44
N MET A 133 11.75 5.65 3.79
CA MET A 133 11.76 6.88 2.96
C MET A 133 12.44 8.09 3.61
N GLY A 134 12.85 7.97 4.88
CA GLY A 134 13.40 9.06 5.68
C GLY A 134 12.38 9.66 6.65
N PRO A 135 12.85 10.57 7.53
CA PRO A 135 12.05 11.11 8.63
C PRO A 135 10.87 11.95 8.11
N ARG A 136 9.72 11.80 8.78
CA ARG A 136 8.50 12.60 8.54
C ARG A 136 7.96 12.54 7.10
N PRO A 137 7.58 11.34 6.61
CA PRO A 137 6.88 11.21 5.33
C PRO A 137 5.65 12.13 5.22
N LYS A 138 5.32 12.53 3.99
CA LYS A 138 4.13 13.35 3.71
C LYS A 138 2.92 12.45 3.46
N TRP A 139 1.84 12.64 4.20
CA TRP A 139 0.57 11.98 3.94
C TRP A 139 -0.34 12.91 3.13
N THR A 140 -0.50 12.63 1.83
CA THR A 140 -1.20 13.53 0.89
C THR A 140 -2.40 12.89 0.19
N PHE A 141 -2.65 11.59 0.41
CA PHE A 141 -3.77 10.86 -0.18
C PHE A 141 -4.44 9.97 0.86
N CYS A 142 -5.77 9.98 0.91
CA CYS A 142 -6.59 9.12 1.75
C CYS A 142 -7.91 8.79 1.03
N SER A 143 -8.05 7.55 0.59
CA SER A 143 -9.29 7.04 -0.01
C SER A 143 -9.48 5.57 0.39
N ALA A 144 -10.39 4.86 -0.27
CA ALA A 144 -10.67 3.46 -0.04
C ALA A 144 -11.18 2.79 -1.32
N ASN A 145 -11.01 1.47 -1.36
CA ASN A 145 -11.63 0.61 -2.37
C ASN A 145 -12.65 -0.31 -1.70
N SER A 146 -13.87 -0.31 -2.22
CA SER A 146 -14.98 -1.16 -1.78
C SER A 146 -15.29 -2.20 -2.85
N ALA A 147 -15.04 -3.47 -2.52
CA ALA A 147 -15.39 -4.58 -3.40
C ALA A 147 -16.83 -4.96 -3.08
N MET A 148 -17.71 -4.61 -4.01
CA MET A 148 -19.14 -4.87 -3.90
C MET A 148 -19.41 -6.34 -4.19
N ALA A 149 -20.44 -6.90 -3.55
CA ALA A 149 -20.91 -8.24 -3.85
C ALA A 149 -21.19 -8.39 -5.36
N THR A 150 -20.71 -9.48 -5.95
CA THR A 150 -21.09 -9.83 -7.32
C THR A 150 -22.58 -10.16 -7.32
N LEU A 151 -23.39 -9.36 -8.03
CA LEU A 151 -24.84 -9.55 -8.09
C LEU A 151 -25.19 -10.93 -8.69
N PRO A 152 -26.31 -11.56 -8.28
CA PRO A 152 -26.79 -12.78 -8.90
C PRO A 152 -26.92 -12.65 -10.41
N GLY A 153 -26.27 -13.54 -11.17
CA GLY A 153 -26.23 -13.48 -12.64
C GLY A 153 -25.20 -12.51 -13.23
N GLY A 154 -24.50 -11.74 -12.40
CA GLY A 154 -23.36 -10.92 -12.80
C GLY A 154 -22.11 -11.77 -13.06
N THR A 155 -21.26 -11.33 -13.98
CA THR A 155 -19.95 -11.95 -14.20
C THR A 155 -18.93 -11.32 -13.25
N PRO A 156 -18.23 -12.10 -12.40
CA PRO A 156 -17.13 -11.60 -11.58
C PRO A 156 -16.06 -10.92 -12.44
N GLN A 157 -15.70 -9.68 -12.13
CA GLN A 157 -14.70 -8.92 -12.90
C GLN A 157 -13.45 -8.66 -12.08
N ARG A 158 -12.36 -9.31 -12.48
CA ARG A 158 -11.00 -9.01 -12.03
C ARG A 158 -10.49 -7.75 -12.74
N GLN A 159 -9.81 -6.86 -12.03
CA GLN A 159 -9.12 -5.72 -12.63
C GLN A 159 -7.90 -6.19 -13.45
N PRO A 160 -7.46 -5.44 -14.48
CA PRO A 160 -6.15 -5.70 -15.07
C PRO A 160 -5.06 -5.59 -14.00
N VAL A 161 -3.97 -6.36 -14.15
CA VAL A 161 -2.79 -6.14 -13.31
C VAL A 161 -2.25 -4.76 -13.65
N HIS A 162 -2.02 -3.93 -12.63
CA HIS A 162 -1.57 -2.56 -12.80
C HIS A 162 -0.59 -2.14 -11.70
N SER A 163 0.09 -1.03 -11.95
CA SER A 163 0.82 -0.25 -10.97
C SER A 163 0.03 1.04 -10.68
N ASP A 164 0.02 1.51 -9.43
CA ASP A 164 -0.57 2.83 -9.11
C ASP A 164 0.34 4.00 -9.55
N ALA A 165 1.59 3.71 -9.95
CA ALA A 165 2.56 4.68 -10.43
C ALA A 165 2.61 4.69 -11.96
N ASP A 166 1.60 5.24 -12.60
CA ASP A 166 1.44 5.31 -14.07
C ASP A 166 2.07 6.56 -14.71
N PHE A 167 3.07 7.15 -14.04
CA PHE A 167 3.78 8.36 -14.41
C PHE A 167 5.30 8.15 -14.34
N ALA A 168 6.09 9.14 -14.78
CA ALA A 168 7.55 9.05 -14.71
C ALA A 168 8.03 9.17 -13.25
N HIS A 169 8.54 8.08 -12.68
CA HIS A 169 8.85 8.01 -11.26
C HIS A 169 10.28 7.50 -10.97
N PRO A 170 10.83 7.77 -9.77
CA PRO A 170 12.10 7.20 -9.33
C PRO A 170 12.12 5.66 -9.33
N ASP A 171 13.33 5.09 -9.46
CA ASP A 171 13.60 3.65 -9.41
C ASP A 171 13.75 3.10 -7.98
N HIS A 172 13.67 3.97 -6.98
CA HIS A 172 13.74 3.67 -5.55
C HIS A 172 12.46 4.12 -4.83
N PRO A 173 12.19 3.66 -3.59
CA PRO A 173 10.97 4.02 -2.87
C PRO A 173 10.82 5.54 -2.68
N PHE A 174 9.71 6.07 -3.19
CA PHE A 174 9.32 7.47 -3.05
C PHE A 174 7.89 7.63 -2.52
N ALA A 175 7.08 6.58 -2.61
CA ALA A 175 5.71 6.53 -2.12
C ALA A 175 5.36 5.12 -1.66
N LEU A 176 4.78 5.01 -0.46
CA LEU A 176 4.31 3.75 0.12
C LEU A 176 2.82 3.86 0.44
N VAL A 177 2.05 2.89 -0.04
CA VAL A 177 0.63 2.75 0.27
C VAL A 177 0.48 1.99 1.58
N VAL A 178 -0.23 2.60 2.52
CA VAL A 178 -0.69 2.01 3.77
C VAL A 178 -2.15 1.58 3.56
N ASN A 179 -2.37 0.29 3.35
CA ASN A 179 -3.70 -0.29 3.23
C ASN A 179 -4.18 -0.86 4.55
N VAL A 180 -5.42 -0.52 4.92
CA VAL A 180 -6.06 -1.00 6.16
C VAL A 180 -7.38 -1.67 5.79
N PRO A 181 -7.43 -3.01 5.77
CA PRO A 181 -8.68 -3.73 5.60
C PRO A 181 -9.60 -3.54 6.80
N LEU A 182 -10.85 -3.16 6.56
CA LEU A 182 -11.81 -2.96 7.65
C LEU A 182 -12.46 -4.26 8.14
N VAL A 183 -12.29 -5.34 7.38
CA VAL A 183 -12.69 -6.71 7.69
C VAL A 183 -11.56 -7.67 7.29
N THR A 184 -11.62 -8.92 7.77
CA THR A 184 -10.72 -9.97 7.25
C THR A 184 -10.94 -10.10 5.75
N THR A 185 -9.86 -10.05 4.97
CA THR A 185 -9.91 -10.24 3.52
C THR A 185 -9.43 -11.64 3.18
N THR A 186 -10.16 -12.29 2.27
CA THR A 186 -9.91 -13.65 1.79
C THR A 186 -10.00 -13.65 0.26
N PRO A 187 -9.47 -14.67 -0.41
CA PRO A 187 -9.69 -14.84 -1.84
C PRO A 187 -11.16 -14.77 -2.26
N GLU A 188 -12.04 -15.32 -1.42
CA GLU A 188 -13.48 -15.38 -1.63
C GLU A 188 -14.14 -13.99 -1.60
N ASN A 189 -13.75 -13.11 -0.67
CA ASN A 189 -14.30 -11.76 -0.58
C ASN A 189 -13.50 -10.69 -1.36
N GLY A 190 -12.63 -11.14 -2.27
CA GLY A 190 -11.89 -10.28 -3.17
C GLY A 190 -10.67 -9.64 -2.54
N SER A 191 -9.86 -10.38 -1.77
CA SER A 191 -8.54 -9.90 -1.36
C SER A 191 -7.67 -9.61 -2.60
N THR A 192 -6.85 -8.57 -2.50
CA THR A 192 -6.05 -8.08 -3.63
C THR A 192 -5.06 -9.15 -4.11
N GLU A 193 -4.98 -9.33 -5.42
CA GLU A 193 -3.93 -10.14 -6.03
C GLU A 193 -2.63 -9.33 -6.08
N ILE A 194 -1.52 -9.91 -5.65
CA ILE A 194 -0.24 -9.23 -5.41
C ILE A 194 0.88 -9.95 -6.15
N TRP A 195 1.74 -9.19 -6.81
CA TRP A 195 2.93 -9.70 -7.50
C TRP A 195 4.19 -9.24 -6.78
N LEU A 196 4.62 -9.99 -5.77
CA LEU A 196 5.77 -9.62 -4.94
C LEU A 196 7.02 -9.35 -5.77
N GLY A 197 7.81 -8.35 -5.39
CA GLY A 197 9.10 -7.99 -5.99
C GLY A 197 9.03 -7.24 -7.33
N THR A 198 7.83 -6.93 -7.83
CA THR A 198 7.63 -6.20 -9.10
C THR A 198 7.82 -4.70 -9.00
N HIS A 199 7.97 -4.15 -7.79
CA HIS A 199 8.42 -2.77 -7.57
C HIS A 199 9.89 -2.57 -7.98
N ASN A 200 10.67 -3.65 -8.11
CA ASN A 200 12.05 -3.63 -8.57
C ASN A 200 12.13 -3.90 -10.07
N ASN A 201 12.97 -3.14 -10.78
CA ASN A 201 13.35 -3.36 -12.20
C ASN A 201 12.22 -3.15 -13.23
N PHE A 202 11.13 -2.51 -12.86
CA PHE A 202 10.05 -2.14 -13.79
C PHE A 202 9.69 -0.67 -13.58
N GLY A 203 9.51 0.06 -14.69
CA GLY A 203 9.04 1.43 -14.70
C GLY A 203 7.85 1.58 -15.65
N LEU A 204 7.71 2.78 -16.21
CA LEU A 204 6.63 3.11 -17.15
C LEU A 204 6.66 2.26 -18.44
N ASP A 205 7.85 1.77 -18.83
CA ASP A 205 8.06 0.90 -19.99
C ASP A 205 7.42 -0.50 -19.87
N ALA A 206 7.09 -0.90 -18.64
CA ALA A 206 6.37 -2.12 -18.33
C ALA A 206 4.84 -1.99 -18.47
N GLN A 207 4.35 -0.77 -18.65
CA GLN A 207 2.94 -0.41 -18.60
C GLN A 207 2.39 -0.09 -20.00
N GLU A 208 1.08 -0.21 -20.16
CA GLU A 208 0.28 0.14 -21.34
C GLU A 208 -0.88 1.05 -20.93
N GLY A 209 -1.41 1.80 -21.90
CA GLY A 209 -2.41 2.85 -21.66
C GLY A 209 -1.75 4.21 -21.45
N ALA A 210 -2.37 5.28 -21.95
CA ALA A 210 -1.84 6.62 -21.73
C ALA A 210 -2.14 7.07 -20.29
N HIS A 211 -1.21 7.81 -19.67
CA HIS A 211 -1.42 8.39 -18.34
C HIS A 211 -2.72 9.22 -18.31
N GLY A 212 -3.54 9.00 -17.29
CA GLY A 212 -4.85 9.66 -17.17
C GLY A 212 -6.00 8.98 -17.94
N GLU A 213 -5.75 7.89 -18.69
CA GLU A 213 -6.82 7.01 -19.18
C GLU A 213 -7.32 6.08 -18.07
N ARG A 214 -8.58 5.61 -18.16
CA ARG A 214 -9.13 4.66 -17.18
C ARG A 214 -8.38 3.32 -17.15
N ALA A 215 -7.69 2.98 -18.23
CA ALA A 215 -6.90 1.76 -18.37
C ALA A 215 -5.38 2.01 -18.17
N SER A 216 -4.99 3.21 -17.72
CA SER A 216 -3.59 3.52 -17.44
C SER A 216 -3.03 2.60 -16.35
N GLY A 217 -1.71 2.45 -16.35
CA GLY A 217 -1.02 1.63 -15.36
C GLY A 217 -1.04 0.13 -15.64
N ARG A 218 -1.79 -0.34 -16.65
CA ARG A 218 -1.94 -1.77 -16.95
C ARG A 218 -0.58 -2.37 -17.35
N ILE A 219 -0.22 -3.50 -16.76
CA ILE A 219 1.03 -4.19 -17.07
C ILE A 219 0.91 -4.97 -18.38
N ARG A 220 1.96 -4.90 -19.20
CA ARG A 220 2.09 -5.66 -20.44
C ARG A 220 1.99 -7.15 -20.21
N GLU A 221 1.18 -7.80 -21.02
CA GLU A 221 0.88 -9.24 -20.92
C GLU A 221 2.14 -10.13 -21.04
N ASP A 222 3.09 -9.76 -21.90
CA ASP A 222 4.33 -10.52 -22.08
C ASP A 222 5.25 -10.47 -20.84
N LEU A 223 5.15 -9.41 -20.03
CA LEU A 223 5.87 -9.28 -18.77
C LEU A 223 5.21 -10.09 -17.66
N LEU A 224 3.87 -10.11 -17.60
CA LEU A 224 3.12 -10.94 -16.65
C LEU A 224 3.48 -12.41 -16.80
N ARG A 225 3.41 -12.96 -18.03
CA ARG A 225 3.78 -14.37 -18.30
C ARG A 225 5.23 -14.70 -17.98
N ARG A 226 6.15 -13.72 -18.09
CA ARG A 226 7.54 -13.90 -17.68
C ARG A 226 7.67 -13.91 -16.16
N ARG A 227 6.95 -13.02 -15.47
CA ARG A 227 6.98 -12.91 -14.02
C ARG A 227 6.36 -14.14 -13.34
N GLU A 228 5.27 -14.69 -13.88
CA GLU A 228 4.63 -15.91 -13.35
C GLU A 228 5.57 -17.10 -13.22
N LYS A 229 6.52 -17.23 -14.16
CA LYS A 229 7.52 -18.30 -14.16
C LYS A 229 8.58 -18.15 -13.07
N VAL A 230 8.74 -16.95 -12.51
CA VAL A 230 9.76 -16.62 -11.50
C VAL A 230 9.14 -16.48 -10.11
N SER A 231 8.05 -15.73 -10.02
CA SER A 231 7.31 -15.47 -8.79
C SER A 231 5.85 -15.22 -9.17
N PRO A 232 5.00 -16.26 -9.17
CA PRO A 232 3.58 -16.12 -9.50
C PRO A 232 2.84 -15.20 -8.52
N PRO A 233 1.68 -14.64 -8.93
CA PRO A 233 0.87 -13.82 -8.06
C PRO A 233 0.32 -14.61 -6.86
N LEU A 234 0.02 -13.89 -5.80
CA LEU A 234 -0.61 -14.40 -4.59
C LEU A 234 -1.91 -13.65 -4.33
N GLN A 235 -2.91 -14.34 -3.78
CA GLN A 235 -4.11 -13.73 -3.24
C GLN A 235 -4.22 -14.13 -1.76
N PRO A 236 -3.62 -13.35 -0.84
CA PRO A 236 -3.48 -13.78 0.55
C PRO A 236 -4.78 -13.61 1.35
N VAL A 237 -4.85 -14.30 2.49
CA VAL A 237 -5.79 -13.98 3.57
C VAL A 237 -5.12 -12.96 4.48
N ILE A 238 -5.76 -11.81 4.70
CA ILE A 238 -5.28 -10.76 5.61
C ILE A 238 -6.30 -10.60 6.74
N LYS A 239 -5.87 -10.82 7.98
CA LYS A 239 -6.72 -10.72 9.16
C LYS A 239 -7.16 -9.28 9.41
N LYS A 240 -8.40 -9.10 9.87
CA LYS A 240 -8.84 -7.82 10.46
C LYS A 240 -7.84 -7.37 11.54
N GLY A 241 -7.61 -6.07 11.67
CA GLY A 241 -6.59 -5.52 12.57
C GLY A 241 -5.19 -5.39 11.95
N SER A 242 -4.96 -5.96 10.77
CA SER A 242 -3.67 -5.86 10.07
C SER A 242 -3.54 -4.56 9.27
N ILE A 243 -2.30 -4.13 9.06
CA ILE A 243 -1.94 -3.10 8.08
C ILE A 243 -1.06 -3.75 7.01
N ILE A 244 -1.29 -3.40 5.76
CA ILE A 244 -0.44 -3.76 4.63
C ILE A 244 0.31 -2.50 4.22
N ILE A 245 1.64 -2.58 4.12
CA ILE A 245 2.46 -1.50 3.59
C ILE A 245 3.07 -2.01 2.30
N ARG A 246 2.86 -1.29 1.20
CA ARG A 246 3.34 -1.68 -0.12
C ARG A 246 3.94 -0.50 -0.87
N ASP A 247 4.91 -0.78 -1.72
CA ASP A 247 5.45 0.18 -2.67
C ASP A 247 4.36 0.57 -3.67
N LEU A 248 4.22 1.87 -3.98
CA LEU A 248 3.25 2.38 -4.96
C LEU A 248 3.39 1.68 -6.32
N ARG A 249 4.62 1.29 -6.65
CA ARG A 249 4.95 0.67 -7.94
C ARG A 249 4.57 -0.80 -8.04
N LEU A 250 4.29 -1.46 -6.91
CA LEU A 250 4.05 -2.90 -6.85
C LEU A 250 2.83 -3.29 -7.71
N TRP A 251 3.02 -4.28 -8.59
CA TRP A 251 1.93 -4.76 -9.44
C TRP A 251 0.89 -5.51 -8.63
N HIS A 252 -0.37 -5.20 -8.90
CA HIS A 252 -1.49 -5.80 -8.20
C HIS A 252 -2.76 -5.76 -9.05
N ALA A 253 -3.81 -6.46 -8.61
CA ALA A 253 -5.13 -6.39 -9.21
C ALA A 253 -6.24 -6.53 -8.15
N GLY A 254 -7.27 -5.70 -8.24
CA GLY A 254 -8.51 -5.91 -7.52
C GLY A 254 -9.23 -7.16 -8.00
N MET A 255 -9.61 -8.02 -7.06
CA MET A 255 -10.28 -9.29 -7.33
C MET A 255 -11.79 -9.18 -7.05
N PRO A 256 -12.63 -9.95 -7.76
CA PRO A 256 -14.06 -9.92 -7.52
C PRO A 256 -14.40 -10.42 -6.11
N ASN A 257 -15.44 -9.83 -5.51
CA ASN A 257 -16.00 -10.30 -4.24
C ASN A 257 -17.17 -11.26 -4.54
N MET A 258 -16.98 -12.52 -4.16
CA MET A 258 -17.95 -13.60 -4.37
C MET A 258 -18.90 -13.77 -3.18
N THR A 259 -18.70 -13.00 -2.11
CA THR A 259 -19.58 -12.98 -0.94
C THR A 259 -20.71 -11.97 -1.11
N GLN A 260 -21.66 -11.96 -0.17
CA GLN A 260 -22.79 -11.02 -0.16
C GLN A 260 -22.47 -9.71 0.59
N GLU A 261 -21.35 -9.65 1.30
CA GLU A 261 -20.98 -8.53 2.15
C GLU A 261 -19.99 -7.60 1.43
N THR A 262 -20.22 -6.29 1.49
CA THR A 262 -19.26 -5.31 0.96
C THR A 262 -17.96 -5.36 1.76
N ARG A 263 -16.84 -5.53 1.06
CA ARG A 263 -15.51 -5.49 1.67
C ARG A 263 -14.90 -4.11 1.45
N VAL A 264 -14.51 -3.41 2.52
CA VAL A 264 -13.87 -2.09 2.47
C VAL A 264 -12.41 -2.17 2.90
N MET A 265 -11.53 -1.41 2.22
CA MET A 265 -10.10 -1.34 2.52
C MET A 265 -9.65 0.09 2.22
N LEU A 266 -9.13 0.75 3.26
CA LEU A 266 -8.55 2.07 3.13
C LEU A 266 -7.22 2.00 2.36
N ALA A 267 -6.88 3.11 1.72
CA ALA A 267 -5.61 3.34 1.07
C ALA A 267 -5.15 4.76 1.42
N MET A 268 -4.08 4.85 2.21
CA MET A 268 -3.37 6.09 2.47
C MET A 268 -2.02 6.02 1.78
N ILE A 269 -1.52 7.12 1.23
CA ILE A 269 -0.18 7.13 0.60
C ILE A 269 0.72 8.07 1.40
N HIS A 270 1.83 7.51 1.87
CA HIS A 270 2.93 8.26 2.46
C HIS A 270 3.98 8.47 1.38
N PHE A 271 4.29 9.72 1.07
CA PHE A 271 5.35 10.11 0.15
C PHE A 271 6.63 10.43 0.92
N ALA A 272 7.78 10.18 0.30
CA ALA A 272 9.05 10.59 0.84
C ALA A 272 9.09 12.12 1.03
N PRO A 273 9.78 12.64 2.06
CA PRO A 273 9.79 14.08 2.35
C PRO A 273 10.32 14.93 1.18
N TRP A 274 11.25 14.37 0.41
CA TRP A 274 11.88 15.03 -0.74
C TRP A 274 11.05 14.95 -2.02
N PHE A 275 10.03 14.08 -2.10
CA PHE A 275 9.22 13.91 -3.31
C PHE A 275 8.21 15.05 -3.44
N ARG A 276 8.21 15.79 -4.56
CA ARG A 276 7.45 17.06 -4.71
C ARG A 276 5.98 16.85 -5.09
N ASN A 277 5.31 15.88 -4.46
CA ASN A 277 3.86 15.73 -4.59
C ASN A 277 3.14 16.91 -3.93
N ARG A 278 2.19 17.51 -4.68
CA ARG A 278 1.45 18.73 -4.32
C ARG A 278 0.08 18.48 -3.71
N MET A 279 -0.40 17.23 -3.72
CA MET A 279 -1.73 16.92 -3.23
C MET A 279 -1.85 17.27 -1.75
N ARG A 280 -3.06 17.62 -1.36
CA ARG A 280 -3.43 17.96 0.00
C ARG A 280 -4.67 17.17 0.36
N LEU A 281 -4.76 16.76 1.62
CA LEU A 281 -5.97 16.16 2.16
C LEU A 281 -7.00 17.25 2.40
N GLU A 282 -8.28 16.92 2.36
CA GLU A 282 -9.34 17.83 2.77
C GLU A 282 -10.07 17.22 3.97
N PHE A 283 -9.99 17.87 5.13
CA PHE A 283 -10.62 17.42 6.38
C PHE A 283 -11.50 18.50 7.01
N GLY A 284 -12.49 18.04 7.77
CA GLY A 284 -13.25 18.87 8.68
C GLY A 284 -12.34 19.54 9.71
N GLN A 285 -12.63 20.80 10.03
CA GLN A 285 -11.93 21.57 11.06
C GLN A 285 -11.93 20.86 12.43
N ASP A 286 -12.90 19.98 12.68
CA ASP A 286 -12.99 19.17 13.89
C ASP A 286 -11.90 18.08 13.99
N VAL A 287 -11.26 17.69 12.88
CA VAL A 287 -10.09 16.78 12.88
C VAL A 287 -8.82 17.49 13.33
N LYS A 288 -8.71 18.81 13.13
CA LYS A 288 -7.50 19.59 13.40
C LYS A 288 -6.97 19.43 14.83
N PRO A 289 -7.80 19.53 15.90
CA PRO A 289 -7.32 19.32 17.26
C PRO A 289 -6.74 17.92 17.52
N ILE A 290 -7.19 16.90 16.79
CA ILE A 290 -6.66 15.53 16.90
C ILE A 290 -5.22 15.51 16.38
N LEU A 291 -4.98 16.05 15.18
CA LEU A 291 -3.64 16.10 14.59
C LEU A 291 -2.69 16.99 15.39
N GLU A 292 -3.15 18.17 15.82
CA GLU A 292 -2.34 19.08 16.65
C GLU A 292 -1.94 18.44 17.99
N LYS A 293 -2.85 17.70 18.62
CA LYS A 293 -2.53 16.94 19.83
C LYS A 293 -1.45 15.89 19.57
N LEU A 294 -1.57 15.11 18.50
CA LEU A 294 -0.57 14.11 18.13
C LEU A 294 0.79 14.74 17.82
N GLU A 295 0.81 15.89 17.14
CA GLU A 295 2.04 16.64 16.86
C GLU A 295 2.69 17.15 18.15
N ASN A 296 1.91 17.77 19.04
CA ASN A 296 2.39 18.28 20.33
C ASN A 296 2.94 17.17 21.24
N GLU A 297 2.39 15.96 21.13
CA GLU A 297 2.88 14.78 21.86
C GLU A 297 4.06 14.07 21.17
N GLY A 298 4.48 14.53 19.99
CA GLY A 298 5.54 13.90 19.19
C GLY A 298 5.16 12.52 18.62
N LYS A 299 3.85 12.25 18.47
CA LYS A 299 3.30 10.95 18.04
C LYS A 299 2.81 10.94 16.60
N LEU A 300 2.65 12.09 15.95
CA LEU A 300 2.13 12.14 14.58
C LEU A 300 3.13 11.55 13.57
N GLY A 301 4.39 11.99 13.62
CA GLY A 301 5.49 11.46 12.81
C GLY A 301 5.32 11.63 11.29
N LEU A 302 4.33 12.39 10.85
CA LEU A 302 3.98 12.64 9.45
C LEU A 302 3.87 14.15 9.21
N ASP A 303 4.17 14.58 7.99
CA ASP A 303 3.73 15.87 7.49
C ASP A 303 2.37 15.68 6.80
N VAL A 304 1.36 16.41 7.25
CA VAL A 304 -0.04 16.20 6.84
C VAL A 304 -0.57 17.51 6.26
N PRO A 305 -0.32 17.81 4.97
CA PRO A 305 -0.87 18.99 4.33
C PRO A 305 -2.39 18.83 4.18
N VAL A 306 -3.15 19.66 4.90
CA VAL A 306 -4.62 19.64 4.89
C VAL A 306 -5.19 20.98 4.45
N ASP A 307 -6.24 20.93 3.64
CA ASP A 307 -7.19 22.01 3.40
C ASP A 307 -8.37 21.84 4.36
N TRP A 308 -8.49 22.79 5.29
CA TRP A 308 -9.47 22.72 6.37
C TRP A 308 -10.82 23.29 5.95
N VAL A 309 -11.86 22.48 6.04
CA VAL A 309 -13.24 22.83 5.65
C VAL A 309 -14.16 22.71 6.88
N SER A 310 -15.30 23.42 6.91
CA SER A 310 -16.26 23.21 7.99
C SER A 310 -16.78 21.77 7.99
N ARG A 311 -17.16 21.26 9.16
CA ARG A 311 -17.67 19.89 9.31
C ARG A 311 -18.89 19.64 8.40
N GLU A 312 -19.79 20.60 8.33
CA GLU A 312 -21.02 20.49 7.54
C GLU A 312 -20.72 20.43 6.04
N ALA A 313 -19.87 21.33 5.54
CA ALA A 313 -19.54 21.40 4.12
C ALA A 313 -18.76 20.17 3.66
N VAL A 314 -17.83 19.66 4.48
CA VAL A 314 -17.08 18.45 4.12
C VAL A 314 -17.97 17.20 4.10
N LEU A 315 -18.95 17.09 5.00
CA LEU A 315 -19.91 15.99 5.02
C LEU A 315 -20.90 16.03 3.84
N GLU A 316 -21.26 17.23 3.37
CA GLU A 316 -22.08 17.38 2.16
C GLU A 316 -21.32 16.98 0.89
N GLY A 317 -20.01 17.23 0.86
CA GLY A 317 -19.18 17.09 -0.34
C GLY A 317 -18.42 15.77 -0.50
N TYR A 318 -18.03 15.07 0.57
CA TYR A 318 -16.98 14.04 0.47
C TYR A 318 -17.32 12.86 -0.46
N LEU A 319 -18.59 12.44 -0.56
CA LEU A 319 -19.02 11.40 -1.50
C LEU A 319 -19.08 11.85 -2.97
N ASN A 320 -18.80 13.12 -3.24
CA ASN A 320 -18.81 13.73 -4.57
C ASN A 320 -17.41 14.18 -5.01
N ARG A 321 -16.37 13.88 -4.23
CA ARG A 321 -14.97 14.16 -4.59
C ARG A 321 -14.55 13.37 -5.82
N GLY A 322 -13.46 13.82 -6.42
CA GLY A 322 -12.83 13.12 -7.53
C GLY A 322 -12.42 11.68 -7.16
N PHE A 323 -12.41 10.81 -8.17
CA PHE A 323 -11.90 9.44 -8.09
C PHE A 323 -10.92 9.18 -9.23
N GLY A 324 -10.16 8.08 -9.16
CA GLY A 324 -9.17 7.68 -10.15
C GLY A 324 -8.22 8.83 -10.52
N ASN A 325 -8.20 9.17 -11.81
CA ASN A 325 -7.27 10.13 -12.43
C ASN A 325 -7.50 11.60 -12.06
N SER A 326 -8.41 11.89 -11.14
CA SER A 326 -8.48 13.20 -10.50
C SER A 326 -7.35 13.43 -9.49
N TYR A 327 -6.72 12.34 -9.02
CA TYR A 327 -5.54 12.39 -8.17
C TYR A 327 -4.27 12.34 -9.02
N ASP A 328 -3.35 13.26 -8.72
CA ASP A 328 -2.06 13.39 -9.40
C ASP A 328 -0.95 13.01 -8.42
N PHE A 329 -0.45 11.79 -8.57
CA PHE A 329 0.58 11.20 -7.73
C PHE A 329 1.99 11.60 -8.15
N ASP A 330 2.15 12.33 -9.26
CA ASP A 330 3.43 12.78 -9.74
C ASP A 330 3.99 13.91 -8.86
N GLN A 331 5.20 14.34 -9.19
CA GLN A 331 5.93 15.42 -8.56
C GLN A 331 6.09 16.61 -9.51
N GLU A 332 6.14 17.81 -8.94
CA GLU A 332 6.46 19.01 -9.72
C GLU A 332 7.91 18.94 -10.29
N PRO A 333 8.16 19.56 -11.46
CA PRO A 333 9.48 19.59 -12.12
C PRO A 333 10.65 20.06 -11.26
#